data_AF-A0A1Q3T5S5-F1
#
_entry.id   AF-A0A1Q3T5S5-F1
#
_cell.length_a   1.000
_cell.length_b   1.000
_cell.length_c   1.000
_cell.angle_alpha   90.00
_cell.angle_beta   90.00
_cell.angle_gamma   90.00
#
_symmetry.space_group_name_H-M   'P 1'
#
loop_
_entity.id
_entity.type
_entity.pdbx_description
1 polymer ?
#
loop_
_entity_poly.entity_id
_entity_poly.type
_entity_poly.pdbx_seq_one_letter_code
_entity_poly.pdbx_strand_id
1 'polypeptide(L)'
;MKHAGTATLESLGPLLKQIRQANLLRERKPGAFYLKSSGFLHFHEDSAGIFADLKIDGKFERFPVTTLAEQQMFIAKFRELMNSLKN
;
A
#
# COMPACT_ATOMS: atom_id res chain seq x y z
N MET A 1 -3.15 15.17 5.66
CA MET A 1 -3.52 13.77 5.36
C MET A 1 -3.42 12.98 6.65
N LYS A 2 -4.51 12.36 7.12
CA LYS A 2 -4.48 11.49 8.29
C LYS A 2 -4.17 10.07 7.81
N HIS A 3 -3.22 9.39 8.45
CA HIS A 3 -2.98 7.98 8.16
C HIS A 3 -4.22 7.15 8.50
N ALA A 4 -4.37 6.01 7.82
CA ALA A 4 -5.40 5.04 8.15
C ALA A 4 -5.27 4.66 9.63
N GLY A 5 -6.38 4.76 10.36
CA GLY A 5 -6.46 4.35 11.75
C GLY A 5 -6.35 2.83 11.88
N THR A 6 -6.18 2.37 13.12
CA THR A 6 -6.00 0.94 13.42
C THR A 6 -7.13 0.08 12.87
N ALA A 7 -8.40 0.49 13.07
CA ALA A 7 -9.56 -0.26 12.58
C ALA A 7 -9.58 -0.41 11.05
N THR A 8 -9.18 0.64 10.33
CA THR A 8 -9.06 0.63 8.86
C THR A 8 -7.96 -0.33 8.42
N LEU A 9 -6.81 -0.30 9.09
CA LEU A 9 -5.71 -1.23 8.81
C LEU A 9 -6.08 -2.68 9.12
N GLU A 10 -6.91 -2.93 10.14
CA GLU A 10 -7.45 -4.26 10.45
C GLU A 10 -8.38 -4.76 9.34
N SER A 11 -9.25 -3.89 8.79
CA SER A 11 -10.08 -4.22 7.63
C SER A 11 -9.24 -4.54 6.39
N LEU A 12 -8.12 -3.85 6.21
CA LEU A 12 -7.12 -4.14 5.17
C LEU A 12 -6.20 -5.33 5.49
N GLY A 13 -6.45 -6.09 6.56
CA GLY A 13 -5.60 -7.20 7.00
C GLY A 13 -5.19 -8.18 5.89
N PRO A 14 -6.13 -8.70 5.07
CA PRO A 14 -5.79 -9.58 3.95
C PRO A 14 -4.91 -8.92 2.89
N LEU A 15 -5.13 -7.63 2.61
CA LEU A 15 -4.33 -6.83 1.69
C LEU A 15 -2.91 -6.63 2.23
N LEU A 16 -2.79 -6.18 3.48
CA LEU A 16 -1.52 -5.95 4.16
C LEU A 16 -0.69 -7.24 4.28
N LYS A 17 -1.34 -8.38 4.52
CA LYS A 17 -0.67 -9.68 4.56
C LYS A 17 0.04 -10.01 3.24
N GLN A 18 -0.57 -9.70 2.10
CA GLN A 18 0.05 -9.90 0.79
C GLN A 18 1.21 -8.94 0.54
N ILE A 19 1.07 -7.68 0.95
CA ILE A 19 2.15 -6.68 0.81
C ILE A 19 3.35 -7.07 1.68
N ARG A 20 3.10 -7.56 2.90
CA ARG A 20 4.13 -8.06 3.83
C ARG A 20 4.92 -9.26 3.30
N GLN A 21 4.40 -10.00 2.31
CA GLN A 21 5.15 -11.07 1.64
C GLN A 21 6.23 -10.54 0.69
N ALA A 22 6.24 -9.24 0.38
CA ALA A 22 7.27 -8.65 -0.45
C ALA A 22 8.53 -8.31 0.38
N ASN A 23 9.53 -9.20 0.37
CA ASN A 23 10.80 -9.04 1.12
C ASN A 23 11.59 -7.76 0.84
N LEU A 24 11.30 -7.05 -0.26
CA LEU A 24 11.98 -5.80 -0.60
C LEU A 24 11.51 -4.61 0.26
N LEU A 25 10.33 -4.71 0.86
CA LEU A 25 9.74 -3.63 1.65
C LEU A 25 9.94 -3.86 3.13
N ARG A 26 10.24 -2.77 3.84
CA ARG A 26 10.30 -2.75 5.29
C ARG A 26 9.11 -1.98 5.84
N GLU A 27 8.25 -2.67 6.58
CA GLU A 27 7.18 -2.03 7.33
C GLU A 27 7.78 -1.31 8.55
N ARG A 28 7.63 0.02 8.61
CA ARG A 28 8.12 0.85 9.73
C ARG A 28 7.01 1.15 10.74
N LYS A 29 5.79 1.28 10.25
CA LYS A 29 4.56 1.42 11.03
C LYS A 29 3.49 0.56 10.36
N PRO A 30 2.44 0.12 11.08
CA PRO A 30 1.31 -0.56 10.48
C PRO A 30 0.79 0.22 9.26
N GLY A 31 0.82 -0.40 8.08
CA GLY A 31 0.38 0.27 6.84
C GLY A 31 1.35 1.34 6.29
N ALA A 32 2.60 1.39 6.72
CA ALA A 32 3.63 2.27 6.15
C ALA A 32 4.90 1.46 5.81
N PHE A 33 5.15 1.33 4.51
CA PHE A 33 6.20 0.51 3.93
C PHE A 33 7.25 1.38 3.26
N TYR A 34 8.51 1.00 3.46
CA TYR A 34 9.68 1.72 2.98
C TYR A 34 10.51 0.82 2.09
N LEU A 35 11.04 1.39 1.01
CA LEU A 35 12.01 0.78 0.12
C LEU A 35 13.33 1.57 0.22
N LYS A 36 14.43 0.92 0.60
CA LYS A 36 15.76 1.55 0.74
C LYS A 36 15.73 2.89 1.51
N SER A 37 15.00 2.92 2.64
CA SER A 37 14.80 4.12 3.49
C SER A 37 13.93 5.25 2.90
N SER A 38 13.37 5.09 1.69
CA SER A 38 12.36 6.00 1.15
C SER A 38 10.96 5.46 1.42
N GLY A 39 10.01 6.34 1.78
CA GLY A 39 8.60 5.98 1.87
C GLY A 39 8.13 5.49 0.52
N PHE A 40 7.59 4.27 0.47
CA PHE A 40 7.24 3.58 -0.77
C PHE A 40 5.75 3.33 -0.88
N LEU A 41 5.11 2.92 0.20
CA LEU A 41 3.67 2.69 0.24
C LEU A 41 3.12 3.11 1.59
N HIS A 42 2.04 3.88 1.60
CA HIS A 42 1.30 4.18 2.82
C HIS A 42 -0.20 4.23 2.57
N PHE A 43 -0.98 3.99 3.63
CA PHE A 43 -2.43 4.06 3.60
C PHE A 43 -2.95 5.29 4.33
N HIS A 44 -3.99 5.90 3.78
CA HIS A 44 -4.76 6.95 4.41
C HIS A 44 -6.25 6.72 4.23
N GLU A 45 -7.03 7.23 5.16
CA GLU A 45 -8.49 7.27 5.06
C GLU A 45 -8.94 8.72 5.09
N ASP A 46 -9.99 9.00 4.32
CA ASP A 46 -10.70 10.27 4.30
C ASP A 46 -12.20 10.02 4.13
N SER A 47 -13.01 11.08 4.11
CA SER A 47 -14.46 11.01 3.91
C SER A 47 -14.86 10.30 2.59
N ALA A 48 -13.96 10.29 1.60
CA ALA A 48 -14.18 9.60 0.33
C ALA A 48 -13.86 8.09 0.36
N GLY A 49 -13.24 7.58 1.42
CA GLY A 49 -12.86 6.17 1.55
C GLY A 49 -11.39 5.96 1.93
N ILE A 50 -10.88 4.77 1.62
CA ILE A 50 -9.53 4.33 1.96
C ILE A 50 -8.67 4.30 0.70
N PHE A 51 -7.46 4.84 0.80
CA PHE A 51 -6.54 4.97 -0.31
C PHE A 51 -5.14 4.47 0.06
N ALA A 52 -4.46 3.95 -0.95
CA ALA A 52 -3.08 3.52 -0.91
C ALA A 52 -2.25 4.44 -1.82
N ASP A 53 -1.29 5.17 -1.25
CA ASP A 53 -0.34 5.94 -2.04
C ASP A 53 0.92 5.08 -2.27
N LEU A 54 1.13 4.68 -3.52
CA LEU A 54 2.24 3.84 -3.95
C LEU A 54 3.23 4.68 -4.76
N LYS A 55 4.53 4.54 -4.47
CA LYS A 55 5.57 5.28 -5.17
C LYS A 55 5.98 4.56 -6.46
N ILE A 56 5.69 5.17 -7.60
CA ILE A 56 5.99 4.69 -8.96
C ILE A 56 6.83 5.77 -9.65
N ASP A 57 7.98 5.39 -10.22
CA ASP A 57 8.90 6.33 -10.89
C ASP A 57 9.20 7.62 -10.10
N GLY A 58 9.34 7.48 -8.78
CA GLY A 58 9.64 8.58 -7.87
C GLY A 58 8.44 9.44 -7.46
N LYS A 59 7.24 9.21 -8.01
CA LYS A 59 6.01 9.94 -7.70
C LYS A 59 5.03 9.05 -6.92
N PHE A 60 4.23 9.64 -6.04
CA PHE A 60 3.15 8.91 -5.38
C PHE A 60 1.91 8.90 -6.27
N GLU A 61 1.47 7.71 -6.62
CA GLU A 61 0.19 7.46 -7.26
C GLU A 61 -0.80 6.94 -6.23
N ARG A 62 -2.02 7.48 -6.28
CA ARG A 62 -3.08 7.16 -5.34
C ARG A 62 -4.03 6.14 -5.93
N PHE A 63 -4.21 5.03 -5.23
CA PHE A 63 -5.14 3.98 -5.59
C PHE A 63 -6.23 3.86 -4.53
N PRO A 64 -7.52 3.84 -4.91
CA PRO A 64 -8.57 3.50 -3.95
C PRO A 64 -8.41 2.03 -3.55
N VAL A 65 -8.73 1.72 -2.29
CA VAL A 65 -8.68 0.37 -1.71
C VAL A 65 -9.86 0.12 -0.76
N THR A 66 -10.92 0.91 -0.89
CA THR A 66 -12.11 0.85 -0.03
C THR A 66 -12.85 -0.48 -0.20
N THR A 67 -13.00 -0.95 -1.43
CA THR A 67 -13.71 -2.19 -1.78
C THR A 67 -12.75 -3.33 -2.07
N LEU A 68 -13.23 -4.57 -1.97
CA LEU A 68 -12.42 -5.76 -2.30
C LEU A 68 -11.94 -5.76 -3.76
N ALA A 69 -12.76 -5.29 -4.70
CA ALA A 69 -12.38 -5.20 -6.11
C ALA A 69 -11.21 -4.21 -6.30
N GLU A 70 -11.27 -3.06 -5.65
CA GLU A 70 -10.19 -2.06 -5.64
C GLU A 70 -8.91 -2.62 -5.01
N GLN A 71 -9.02 -3.36 -3.90
CA GLN A 71 -7.88 -4.03 -3.26
C GLN A 71 -7.22 -5.06 -4.19
N GLN A 72 -8.00 -5.82 -4.95
CA GLN A 72 -7.49 -6.80 -5.92
C GLN A 72 -6.76 -6.10 -7.08
N MET A 73 -7.32 -5.03 -7.62
CA MET A 73 -6.66 -4.22 -8.66
C MET A 73 -5.36 -3.61 -8.13
N PHE A 74 -5.37 -3.08 -6.92
CA PHE A 74 -4.17 -2.53 -6.28
C PHE A 74 -3.09 -3.60 -6.08
N ILE A 75 -3.43 -4.80 -5.62
CA ILE A 75 -2.46 -5.90 -5.46
C ILE A 75 -1.86 -6.32 -6.79
N ALA A 76 -2.66 -6.40 -7.86
CA ALA A 76 -2.14 -6.72 -9.18
C ALA A 76 -1.07 -5.69 -9.58
N LYS A 77 -1.38 -4.39 -9.48
CA LYS A 77 -0.45 -3.30 -9.78
C LYS A 77 0.80 -3.31 -8.89
N PHE A 78 0.61 -3.52 -7.59
CA PHE A 78 1.71 -3.65 -6.64
C PHE A 78 2.65 -4.80 -7.04
N ARG A 79 2.11 -5.97 -7.39
CA ARG A 79 2.92 -7.12 -7.81
C ARG A 79 3.67 -6.85 -9.12
N GLU A 80 3.03 -6.23 -10.11
CA GLU A 80 3.69 -5.81 -11.36
C GLU A 80 4.90 -4.91 -11.07
N LEU A 81 4.71 -3.88 -10.23
CA LEU A 81 5.79 -2.97 -9.83
C LEU A 81 6.89 -3.68 -9.07
N MET A 82 6.54 -4.52 -8.09
CA MET A 82 7.52 -5.30 -7.32
C MET A 82 8.33 -6.25 -8.20
N ASN A 83 7.74 -6.78 -9.27
CA ASN A 83 8.47 -7.59 -10.24
C ASN A 83 9.44 -6.75 -11.07
N SER A 84 9.02 -5.56 -11.51
CA SER A 84 9.89 -4.63 -12.24
C SER A 84 11.08 -4.13 -11.40
N LEU A 85 10.95 -4.06 -10.07
CA LEU A 85 12.03 -3.62 -9.16
C LEU A 85 13.03 -4.73 -8.80
N LYS A 86 12.70 -6.00 -9.09
CA LYS A 86 13.60 -7.15 -8.87
C LYS A 86 14.56 -7.38 -10.04
N ASN A 87 14.26 -6.80 -11.20
CA ASN A 87 14.96 -7.02 -12.46
C ASN A 87 15.97 -5.90 -12.75
#